data_AF-A0A9D6AB26-F1
#
_entry.id   AF-A0A9D6AB26-F1
#
_cell.length_a   1.000
_cell.length_b   1.000
_cell.length_c   1.000
_cell.angle_alpha   90.00
_cell.angle_beta   90.00
_cell.angle_gamma   90.00
#
_symmetry.space_group_name_H-M   'P 1'
#
loop_
_entity.id
_entity.type
_entity.pdbx_description
1 polymer ?
#
loop_
_entity_poly.entity_id
_entity_poly.type
_entity_poly.pdbx_seq_one_letter_code
_entity_poly.pdbx_strand_id
1 'polypeptide(L)'
;MDDKLKSTLDKVIRLTQQNAEFGSELRKALQIKSSASSVNIGAGITSDVQAIREALEIRANKSIAYDFIQHQRLRDQLIIDNLRMENAALNLQQDEKERFYTFCVNAFYQVENIINYYFHETYPKINDLLYIVEYYTASEVDNNGKSYQFKRNKNRPEQSVADIAIVSKSSALCNILFPGERNYKLLLSNLRNVRNEGAHRCMVIQSEASGNTHLHNFFRKENFNSIRIALIKLCNAIKEHIGKPIKIENVSAIVVSKLPGACFVEFDDRRSKIPDALLKIAKTYEEGDDIKLLLMDGEITDIVS
;
A
#
# COMPACT_ATOMS: atom_id res chain seq x y z
N MET A 1 -48.33 -27.69 43.73
CA MET A 1 -48.09 -26.52 44.58
C MET A 1 -49.44 -25.86 44.80
N ASP A 2 -49.85 -25.69 46.06
CA ASP A 2 -51.09 -25.01 46.45
C ASP A 2 -51.19 -23.63 45.75
N ASP A 3 -52.38 -23.28 45.26
CA ASP A 3 -52.59 -22.06 44.48
C ASP A 3 -52.31 -20.80 45.30
N LYS A 4 -52.48 -20.87 46.62
CA LYS A 4 -52.07 -19.80 47.54
C LYS A 4 -50.54 -19.62 47.57
N LEU A 5 -49.78 -20.71 47.52
CA LEU A 5 -48.32 -20.67 47.51
C LEU A 5 -47.80 -20.11 46.17
N LYS A 6 -48.42 -20.48 45.04
CA LYS A 6 -48.10 -19.89 43.74
C LYS A 6 -48.36 -18.39 43.71
N SER A 7 -49.53 -17.96 44.18
CA SER A 7 -49.87 -16.53 44.23
C SER A 7 -48.93 -15.73 45.14
N THR A 8 -48.48 -16.33 46.24
CA THR A 8 -47.54 -15.68 47.15
C THR A 8 -46.16 -15.57 46.51
N LEU A 9 -45.69 -16.61 45.81
CA LEU A 9 -44.43 -16.59 45.08
C LEU A 9 -44.42 -15.51 43.98
N ASP A 10 -45.51 -15.39 43.22
CA ASP A 10 -45.65 -14.35 42.20
C ASP A 10 -45.59 -12.93 42.76
N LYS A 11 -46.19 -12.70 43.94
CA LYS A 11 -46.10 -11.42 44.64
C LYS A 11 -44.66 -11.10 45.06
N VAL A 12 -43.95 -12.09 45.61
CA VAL A 12 -42.55 -11.94 46.01
C VAL A 12 -41.69 -11.62 44.77
N ILE A 13 -41.90 -12.31 43.64
CA ILE A 13 -41.18 -12.03 42.38
C ILE A 13 -41.42 -10.58 41.94
N ARG A 14 -42.68 -10.11 41.90
CA ARG A 14 -42.98 -8.72 41.52
C ARG A 14 -42.31 -7.69 42.45
N LEU A 15 -42.33 -7.93 43.75
CA LEU A 15 -41.67 -7.04 44.72
C LEU A 15 -40.15 -6.98 44.51
N THR A 16 -39.51 -8.10 44.15
CA THR A 16 -38.07 -8.09 43.82
C THR A 16 -37.73 -7.34 42.53
N GLN A 17 -38.66 -7.28 41.57
CA GLN A 17 -38.48 -6.52 40.32
C GLN A 17 -38.70 -5.00 40.52
N GLN A 18 -39.60 -4.63 41.43
CA GLN A 18 -39.94 -3.22 41.70
C GLN A 18 -38.98 -2.55 42.68
N ASN A 19 -38.35 -3.31 43.59
CA ASN A 19 -37.45 -2.76 44.59
C ASN A 19 -36.17 -3.62 44.72
N ALA A 20 -35.05 -3.02 44.31
CA ALA A 20 -33.74 -3.67 44.34
C ALA A 20 -33.23 -3.97 45.76
N GLU A 21 -33.59 -3.15 46.75
CA GLU A 21 -33.23 -3.34 48.15
C GLU A 21 -33.97 -4.55 48.75
N PHE A 22 -35.27 -4.68 48.46
CA PHE A 22 -36.06 -5.86 48.83
C PHE A 22 -35.47 -7.14 48.26
N GLY A 23 -35.05 -7.13 46.98
CA GLY A 23 -34.39 -8.27 46.36
C GLY A 23 -33.02 -8.62 46.95
N SER A 24 -32.31 -7.65 47.54
CA SER A 24 -31.05 -7.88 48.25
C SER A 24 -31.27 -8.54 49.61
N GLU A 25 -32.20 -7.98 50.40
CA GLU A 25 -32.56 -8.51 51.73
C GLU A 25 -33.20 -9.91 51.64
N LEU A 26 -34.05 -10.17 50.64
CA LEU A 26 -34.62 -11.51 50.43
C LEU A 26 -33.53 -12.56 50.14
N ARG A 27 -32.53 -12.22 49.32
CA ARG A 27 -31.41 -13.12 49.02
C ARG A 27 -30.55 -13.42 50.26
N LYS A 28 -30.32 -12.41 51.11
CA LYS A 28 -29.65 -12.60 52.42
C LYS A 28 -30.47 -13.51 53.33
N ALA A 29 -31.77 -13.27 53.45
CA ALA A 29 -32.67 -14.06 54.30
C ALA A 29 -32.74 -15.53 53.87
N LEU A 30 -32.69 -15.80 52.56
CA LEU A 30 -32.65 -17.15 51.98
C LEU A 30 -31.25 -17.78 52.02
N GLN A 31 -30.25 -17.12 52.59
CA GLN A 31 -28.85 -17.57 52.66
C GLN A 31 -28.27 -17.95 51.29
N ILE A 32 -28.77 -17.34 50.22
CA ILE A 32 -28.27 -17.54 48.88
C ILE A 32 -26.94 -16.79 48.82
N LYS A 33 -25.82 -17.51 48.97
CA LYS A 33 -24.49 -16.97 48.74
C LYS A 33 -24.49 -16.35 47.35
N SER A 34 -24.19 -15.06 47.26
CA SER A 34 -23.97 -14.37 46.00
C SER A 34 -22.92 -15.15 45.22
N SER A 35 -23.33 -15.96 44.24
CA SER A 35 -22.38 -16.54 43.31
C SER A 35 -21.73 -15.36 42.63
N ALA A 36 -20.40 -15.26 42.75
CA ALA A 36 -19.63 -14.27 42.02
C ALA A 36 -20.08 -14.32 40.56
N SER A 37 -20.57 -13.16 40.10
CA SER A 37 -20.78 -12.82 38.71
C SER A 37 -21.76 -13.68 37.89
N SER A 38 -23.04 -13.32 37.93
CA SER A 38 -23.71 -13.08 36.64
C SER A 38 -23.23 -11.71 36.16
N VAL A 39 -21.99 -11.64 35.65
CA VAL A 39 -21.61 -10.51 34.81
C VAL A 39 -22.68 -10.47 33.73
N ASN A 40 -23.24 -9.30 33.51
CA ASN A 40 -23.98 -9.04 32.29
C ASN A 40 -22.94 -9.09 31.15
N ILE A 41 -22.62 -10.31 30.68
CA ILE A 41 -21.48 -10.61 29.80
C ILE A 41 -21.57 -9.76 28.51
N GLY A 42 -22.77 -9.38 28.10
CA GLY A 42 -22.99 -8.48 26.96
C GLY A 42 -22.44 -7.07 27.16
N ALA A 43 -22.61 -6.46 28.34
CA ALA A 43 -22.19 -5.07 28.61
C ALA A 43 -20.70 -4.97 28.96
N GLY A 44 -20.20 -5.94 29.73
CA GLY A 44 -18.79 -6.01 30.15
C GLY A 44 -17.84 -6.31 28.99
N ILE A 45 -18.19 -7.25 28.10
CA ILE A 45 -17.35 -7.50 26.91
C ILE A 45 -17.30 -6.26 26.01
N THR A 46 -18.42 -5.57 25.79
CA THR A 46 -18.37 -4.33 24.98
C THR A 46 -17.62 -3.21 25.65
N SER A 47 -17.73 -3.03 26.98
CA SER A 47 -16.96 -2.00 27.69
C SER A 47 -15.48 -2.33 27.75
N ASP A 48 -15.14 -3.61 27.91
CA ASP A 48 -13.76 -4.08 27.96
C ASP A 48 -13.13 -4.04 26.56
N VAL A 49 -13.88 -4.40 25.51
CA VAL A 49 -13.46 -4.23 24.11
C VAL A 49 -13.31 -2.75 23.78
N GLN A 50 -14.18 -1.87 24.28
CA GLN A 50 -14.08 -0.43 24.08
C GLN A 50 -12.90 0.17 24.85
N ALA A 51 -12.66 -0.25 26.10
CA ALA A 51 -11.52 0.17 26.90
C ALA A 51 -10.19 -0.36 26.34
N ILE A 52 -10.17 -1.59 25.82
CA ILE A 52 -9.04 -2.16 25.08
C ILE A 52 -8.81 -1.39 23.78
N ARG A 53 -9.88 -1.07 23.03
CA ARG A 53 -9.79 -0.23 21.83
C ARG A 53 -9.26 1.17 22.16
N GLU A 54 -9.70 1.78 23.24
CA GLU A 54 -9.23 3.10 23.69
C GLU A 54 -7.78 3.04 24.18
N ALA A 55 -7.41 2.01 24.95
CA ALA A 55 -6.05 1.80 25.44
C ALA A 55 -5.06 1.41 24.32
N LEU A 56 -5.53 0.75 23.26
CA LEU A 56 -4.78 0.45 22.04
C LEU A 56 -4.89 1.56 20.98
N GLU A 57 -5.59 2.66 21.30
CA GLU A 57 -5.98 3.75 20.39
C GLU A 57 -6.78 3.33 19.14
N ILE A 58 -7.23 2.08 19.03
CA ILE A 58 -8.02 1.53 17.91
C ILE A 58 -9.44 2.13 17.90
N ARG A 59 -9.56 3.37 17.45
CA ARG A 59 -10.84 4.06 17.20
C ARG A 59 -11.35 3.81 15.79
N ALA A 60 -10.48 3.35 14.90
CA ALA A 60 -10.77 3.21 13.48
C ALA A 60 -11.12 1.79 13.04
N ASN A 61 -11.92 1.70 11.97
CA ASN A 61 -12.07 0.50 11.18
C ASN A 61 -10.97 0.42 10.11
N LYS A 62 -10.66 -0.80 9.66
CA LYS A 62 -9.73 -1.00 8.55
C LYS A 62 -10.33 -0.38 7.29
N SER A 63 -9.62 0.54 6.66
CA SER A 63 -10.05 1.18 5.41
C SER A 63 -9.53 0.46 4.16
N ILE A 64 -8.53 -0.41 4.32
CA ILE A 64 -7.87 -1.12 3.22
C ILE A 64 -7.92 -2.63 3.48
N ALA A 65 -8.25 -3.39 2.43
CA ALA A 65 -8.24 -4.85 2.45
C ALA A 65 -6.86 -5.40 2.07
N TYR A 66 -6.32 -6.27 2.93
CA TYR A 66 -5.03 -6.96 2.76
C TYR A 66 -5.19 -8.49 2.70
N ASP A 67 -6.37 -8.96 2.33
CA ASP A 67 -6.76 -10.37 2.27
C ASP A 67 -5.92 -11.19 1.28
N PHE A 68 -5.43 -10.56 0.21
CA PHE A 68 -4.60 -11.18 -0.82
C PHE A 68 -3.15 -11.46 -0.40
N ILE A 69 -2.72 -10.92 0.75
CA ILE A 69 -1.34 -11.07 1.23
C ILE A 69 -1.18 -12.40 1.93
N GLN A 70 -0.30 -13.25 1.38
CA GLN A 70 -0.06 -14.60 1.88
C GLN A 70 0.77 -14.59 3.18
N HIS A 71 1.76 -13.70 3.28
CA HIS A 71 2.65 -13.61 4.45
C HIS A 71 1.91 -13.00 5.64
N GLN A 72 1.57 -13.83 6.63
CA GLN A 72 0.80 -13.40 7.80
C GLN A 72 1.43 -12.22 8.54
N ARG A 73 2.73 -12.28 8.83
CA ARG A 73 3.44 -11.20 9.56
C ARG A 73 3.38 -9.86 8.83
N LEU A 74 3.54 -9.89 7.51
CA LEU A 74 3.45 -8.68 6.67
C LEU A 74 2.02 -8.14 6.66
N ARG A 75 1.03 -9.02 6.48
CA ARG A 75 -0.39 -8.66 6.50
C ARG A 75 -0.78 -8.03 7.83
N ASP A 76 -0.34 -8.60 8.94
CA ASP A 76 -0.61 -8.07 10.28
C ASP A 76 0.04 -6.70 10.48
N GLN A 77 1.27 -6.50 10.00
CA GLN A 77 1.94 -5.21 10.02
C GLN A 77 1.18 -4.15 9.20
N LEU A 78 0.74 -4.49 7.99
CA LEU A 78 -0.05 -3.59 7.13
C LEU A 78 -1.39 -3.22 7.76
N ILE A 79 -2.05 -4.17 8.44
CA ILE A 79 -3.25 -3.91 9.21
C ILE A 79 -2.97 -2.94 10.36
N ILE A 80 -1.90 -3.14 11.12
CA ILE A 80 -1.52 -2.26 12.23
C ILE A 80 -1.22 -0.85 11.72
N ASP A 81 -0.47 -0.72 10.62
CA ASP A 81 -0.16 0.58 10.03
C ASP A 81 -1.41 1.27 9.47
N ASN A 82 -2.35 0.52 8.91
CA ASN A 82 -3.66 1.05 8.51
C ASN A 82 -4.46 1.58 9.70
N LEU A 83 -4.50 0.83 10.81
CA LEU A 83 -5.18 1.28 12.03
C LEU A 83 -4.51 2.54 12.59
N ARG A 84 -3.18 2.60 12.64
CA ARG A 84 -2.43 3.80 13.07
C ARG A 84 -2.71 5.00 12.18
N MET A 85 -2.73 4.79 10.88
CA MET A 85 -3.11 5.80 9.89
C MET A 85 -4.50 6.33 10.20
N GLU A 86 -5.51 5.47 10.31
CA GLU A 86 -6.88 5.89 10.55
C GLU A 86 -7.10 6.51 11.93
N ASN A 87 -6.42 6.02 12.97
CA ASN A 87 -6.45 6.60 14.31
C ASN A 87 -5.91 8.03 14.30
N ALA A 88 -4.87 8.32 13.53
CA ALA A 88 -4.35 9.69 13.36
C ALA A 88 -5.44 10.62 12.81
N ALA A 89 -6.24 10.17 11.85
CA ALA A 89 -7.36 10.96 11.33
C ALA A 89 -8.46 11.20 12.37
N LEU A 90 -8.66 10.29 13.33
CA LEU A 90 -9.72 10.37 14.34
C LEU A 90 -9.29 11.06 15.64
N ASN A 91 -8.01 11.38 15.82
CA ASN A 91 -7.50 11.96 17.07
C ASN A 91 -7.82 13.45 17.23
N LEU A 92 -9.08 13.82 17.41
CA LEU A 92 -9.54 15.23 17.47
C LEU A 92 -8.92 16.09 18.58
N GLN A 93 -8.09 15.51 19.47
CA GLN A 93 -7.33 16.25 20.49
C GLN A 93 -6.05 16.89 19.92
N GLN A 94 -5.61 16.50 18.72
CA GLN A 94 -4.45 17.04 18.01
C GLN A 94 -4.86 17.97 16.87
N ASP A 95 -3.98 18.91 16.53
CA ASP A 95 -4.17 19.78 15.37
C ASP A 95 -4.29 18.98 14.07
N GLU A 96 -5.12 19.44 13.15
CA GLU A 96 -5.38 18.73 11.89
C GLU A 96 -4.11 18.53 11.05
N LYS A 97 -3.21 19.50 11.01
CA LYS A 97 -1.96 19.38 10.23
C LYS A 97 -1.06 18.31 10.84
N GLU A 98 -0.98 18.22 12.17
CA GLU A 98 -0.22 17.18 12.88
C GLU A 98 -0.84 15.79 12.68
N ARG A 99 -2.17 15.69 12.75
CA ARG A 99 -2.91 14.47 12.44
C ARG A 99 -2.66 14.01 11.02
N PHE A 100 -2.76 14.91 10.04
CA PHE A 100 -2.57 14.60 8.64
C PHE A 100 -1.11 14.23 8.32
N TYR A 101 -0.15 14.88 8.97
CA TYR A 101 1.25 14.48 8.90
C TYR A 101 1.43 13.02 9.37
N THR A 102 0.94 12.69 10.57
CA THR A 102 1.01 11.35 11.14
C THR A 102 0.29 10.32 10.27
N PHE A 103 -0.85 10.70 9.70
CA PHE A 103 -1.59 9.91 8.72
C PHE A 103 -0.72 9.58 7.50
N CYS A 104 -0.08 10.57 6.89
CA CYS A 104 0.77 10.40 5.71
C CYS A 104 2.00 9.51 5.98
N VAL A 105 2.61 9.61 7.16
CA VAL A 105 3.74 8.75 7.55
C VAL A 105 3.31 7.29 7.63
N ASN A 106 2.20 7.00 8.32
CA ASN A 106 1.67 5.63 8.42
C ASN A 106 1.14 5.11 7.08
N ALA A 107 0.60 6.00 6.24
CA ALA A 107 0.24 5.68 4.86
C ALA A 107 1.47 5.25 4.05
N PHE A 108 2.60 5.97 4.18
CA PHE A 108 3.81 5.62 3.44
C PHE A 108 4.44 4.30 3.89
N TYR A 109 4.37 3.94 5.18
CA TYR A 109 4.79 2.61 5.63
C TYR A 109 4.01 1.48 4.94
N GLN A 110 2.71 1.67 4.71
CA GLN A 110 1.89 0.74 3.94
C GLN A 110 2.35 0.68 2.47
N VAL A 111 2.59 1.83 1.84
CA VAL A 111 3.09 1.94 0.46
C VAL A 111 4.43 1.21 0.28
N GLU A 112 5.39 1.43 1.19
CA GLU A 112 6.71 0.78 1.11
C GLU A 112 6.61 -0.74 1.23
N ASN A 113 5.86 -1.23 2.22
CA ASN A 113 5.69 -2.65 2.46
C ASN A 113 4.95 -3.36 1.31
N ILE A 114 3.89 -2.74 0.76
CA ILE A 114 3.12 -3.36 -0.32
C ILE A 114 3.89 -3.39 -1.65
N ILE A 115 4.70 -2.35 -1.94
CA ILE A 115 5.57 -2.33 -3.11
C ILE A 115 6.66 -3.40 -3.00
N ASN A 116 7.28 -3.54 -1.81
CA ASN A 116 8.25 -4.59 -1.56
C ASN A 116 7.65 -5.98 -1.76
N TYR A 117 6.43 -6.19 -1.24
CA TYR A 117 5.70 -7.43 -1.41
C TYR A 117 5.42 -7.75 -2.88
N TYR A 118 4.90 -6.77 -3.64
CA TYR A 118 4.65 -6.94 -5.06
C TYR A 118 5.90 -7.42 -5.82
N PHE A 119 7.03 -6.74 -5.65
CA PHE A 119 8.26 -7.12 -6.38
C PHE A 119 8.83 -8.46 -5.89
N HIS A 120 8.72 -8.77 -4.59
CA HIS A 120 9.16 -10.05 -4.03
C HIS A 120 8.37 -11.24 -4.61
N GLU A 121 7.04 -11.14 -4.64
CA GLU A 121 6.21 -12.24 -5.13
C GLU A 121 6.20 -12.34 -6.65
N THR A 122 6.26 -11.20 -7.34
CA THR A 122 6.13 -11.17 -8.80
C THR A 122 7.45 -11.50 -9.50
N TYR A 123 8.60 -11.14 -8.92
CA TYR A 123 9.92 -11.32 -9.53
C TYR A 123 10.87 -12.08 -8.59
N PRO A 124 10.72 -13.41 -8.46
CA PRO A 124 11.55 -14.22 -7.56
C PRO A 124 13.02 -14.29 -7.98
N LYS A 125 13.32 -14.05 -9.27
CA LYS A 125 14.68 -13.96 -9.79
C LYS A 125 15.14 -12.50 -9.76
N ILE A 126 16.19 -12.23 -8.98
CA ILE A 126 16.72 -10.88 -8.80
C ILE A 126 17.14 -10.21 -10.12
N ASN A 127 17.71 -10.96 -11.07
CA ASN A 127 18.14 -10.41 -12.35
C ASN A 127 16.96 -9.88 -13.19
N ASP A 128 15.84 -10.60 -13.18
CA ASP A 128 14.61 -10.18 -13.86
C ASP A 128 14.08 -8.91 -13.21
N LEU A 129 14.00 -8.88 -11.87
CA LEU A 129 13.61 -7.68 -11.12
C LEU A 129 14.49 -6.47 -11.46
N LEU A 130 15.82 -6.63 -11.46
CA LEU A 130 16.75 -5.54 -11.76
C LEU A 130 16.55 -5.02 -13.18
N TYR A 131 16.32 -5.92 -14.14
CA TYR A 131 16.03 -5.54 -15.51
C TYR A 131 14.72 -4.76 -15.63
N ILE A 132 13.65 -5.24 -14.98
CA ILE A 132 12.35 -4.54 -14.93
C ILE A 132 12.49 -3.15 -14.31
N VAL A 133 13.16 -3.02 -13.17
CA VAL A 133 13.31 -1.71 -12.50
C VAL A 133 14.15 -0.74 -13.34
N GLU A 134 15.22 -1.23 -13.97
CA GLU A 134 16.05 -0.45 -14.88
C GLU A 134 15.25 0.05 -16.09
N TYR A 135 14.54 -0.85 -16.78
CA TYR A 135 13.71 -0.52 -17.93
C TYR A 135 12.62 0.50 -17.60
N TYR A 136 11.80 0.22 -16.57
CA TYR A 136 10.70 1.09 -16.18
C TYR A 136 11.15 2.36 -15.45
N THR A 137 12.45 2.60 -15.31
CA THR A 137 12.97 3.90 -14.83
C THR A 137 13.88 4.60 -15.83
N ALA A 138 14.07 4.06 -17.03
CA ALA A 138 15.02 4.58 -18.02
C ALA A 138 14.72 6.04 -18.44
N SER A 139 13.44 6.41 -18.52
CA SER A 139 12.99 7.75 -18.92
C SER A 139 12.86 8.75 -17.76
N GLU A 140 13.26 8.37 -16.54
CA GLU A 140 13.06 9.20 -15.36
C GLU A 140 14.07 10.35 -15.28
N VAL A 141 13.55 11.58 -15.23
CA VAL A 141 14.33 12.82 -15.16
C VAL A 141 13.74 13.78 -14.13
N ASP A 142 14.59 14.44 -13.35
CA ASP A 142 14.16 15.44 -12.38
C ASP A 142 13.75 16.76 -13.07
N ASN A 143 13.31 17.75 -12.28
CA ASN A 143 12.88 19.05 -12.79
C ASN A 143 13.99 19.82 -13.53
N ASN A 144 15.26 19.43 -13.35
CA ASN A 144 16.41 20.02 -14.02
C ASN A 144 16.88 19.16 -15.22
N GLY A 145 16.12 18.12 -15.59
CA GLY A 145 16.47 17.20 -16.68
C GLY A 145 17.53 16.17 -16.31
N LYS A 146 17.94 16.07 -15.04
CA LYS A 146 18.93 15.08 -14.60
C LYS A 146 18.26 13.73 -14.43
N SER A 147 18.78 12.71 -15.12
CA SER A 147 18.28 11.35 -15.01
C SER A 147 18.47 10.79 -13.60
N TYR A 148 17.41 10.22 -13.05
CA TYR A 148 17.43 9.43 -11.81
C TYR A 148 17.01 7.98 -12.04
N GLN A 149 17.20 7.50 -13.27
CA GLN A 149 17.03 6.08 -13.61
C GLN A 149 17.79 5.19 -12.63
N PHE A 150 17.21 4.03 -12.32
CA PHE A 150 17.90 3.01 -11.56
C PHE A 150 19.11 2.51 -12.36
N LYS A 151 20.26 2.40 -11.69
CA LYS A 151 21.48 1.81 -12.26
C LYS A 151 22.05 0.83 -11.27
N ARG A 152 22.37 -0.37 -11.76
CA ARG A 152 22.97 -1.43 -10.95
C ARG A 152 24.32 -0.99 -10.39
N ASN A 153 24.56 -1.28 -9.12
CA ASN A 153 25.84 -0.97 -8.50
C ASN A 153 26.86 -2.08 -8.78
N LYS A 154 27.87 -1.80 -9.62
CA LYS A 154 28.94 -2.75 -9.96
C LYS A 154 29.76 -3.22 -8.75
N ASN A 155 29.90 -2.36 -7.73
CA ASN A 155 30.74 -2.63 -6.56
C ASN A 155 29.96 -3.31 -5.42
N ARG A 156 28.64 -3.13 -5.40
CA ARG A 156 27.74 -3.76 -4.44
C ARG A 156 26.47 -4.21 -5.16
N PRO A 157 26.52 -5.35 -5.87
CA PRO A 157 25.37 -5.86 -6.61
C PRO A 157 24.19 -6.10 -5.68
N GLU A 158 23.00 -5.73 -6.14
CA GLU A 158 21.75 -5.98 -5.44
C GLU A 158 21.45 -7.49 -5.42
N GLN A 159 21.19 -8.05 -4.24
CA GLN A 159 20.94 -9.48 -4.05
C GLN A 159 19.47 -9.77 -3.73
N SER A 160 18.73 -8.76 -3.29
CA SER A 160 17.34 -8.87 -2.84
C SER A 160 16.53 -7.62 -3.16
N VAL A 161 15.20 -7.72 -3.07
CA VAL A 161 14.27 -6.58 -3.20
C VAL A 161 14.60 -5.45 -2.22
N ALA A 162 15.15 -5.79 -1.04
CA ALA A 162 15.50 -4.82 0.00
C ALA A 162 16.70 -3.95 -0.38
N ASP A 163 17.60 -4.45 -1.23
CA ASP A 163 18.79 -3.70 -1.68
C ASP A 163 18.44 -2.57 -2.66
N ILE A 164 17.28 -2.67 -3.32
CA ILE A 164 16.79 -1.66 -4.26
C ILE A 164 16.11 -0.53 -3.48
N ALA A 165 16.51 0.72 -3.74
CA ALA A 165 15.92 1.89 -3.10
C ALA A 165 14.40 1.98 -3.37
N ILE A 166 13.62 2.34 -2.35
CA ILE A 166 12.16 2.50 -2.48
C ILE A 166 11.77 3.54 -3.53
N VAL A 167 12.61 4.55 -3.77
CA VAL A 167 12.43 5.56 -4.82
C VAL A 167 12.32 4.91 -6.21
N SER A 168 13.25 4.00 -6.51
CA SER A 168 13.32 3.30 -7.79
C SER A 168 12.17 2.31 -7.92
N LYS A 169 11.89 1.52 -6.87
CA LYS A 169 10.75 0.58 -6.85
C LYS A 169 9.42 1.29 -7.04
N SER A 170 9.18 2.38 -6.33
CA SER A 170 7.94 3.16 -6.46
C SER A 170 7.80 3.75 -7.86
N SER A 171 8.90 4.22 -8.47
CA SER A 171 8.86 4.79 -9.82
C SER A 171 8.59 3.73 -10.87
N ALA A 172 9.26 2.58 -10.80
CA ALA A 172 9.04 1.45 -11.68
C ALA A 172 7.60 0.94 -11.57
N LEU A 173 7.11 0.71 -10.33
CA LEU A 173 5.75 0.24 -10.11
C LEU A 173 4.69 1.20 -10.67
N CYS A 174 4.89 2.51 -10.54
CA CYS A 174 3.99 3.48 -11.16
C CYS A 174 3.99 3.38 -12.69
N ASN A 175 5.15 3.22 -13.30
CA ASN A 175 5.25 3.11 -14.75
C ASN A 175 4.69 1.78 -15.29
N ILE A 176 4.67 0.73 -14.45
CA ILE A 176 4.06 -0.57 -14.77
C ILE A 176 2.53 -0.53 -14.60
N LEU A 177 2.04 -0.15 -13.41
CA LEU A 177 0.63 -0.30 -13.05
C LEU A 177 -0.23 0.95 -13.32
N PHE A 178 0.40 2.12 -13.45
CA PHE A 178 -0.28 3.41 -13.63
C PHE A 178 0.39 4.22 -14.76
N PRO A 179 0.57 3.64 -15.96
CA PRO A 179 1.27 4.30 -17.05
C PRO A 179 0.62 5.64 -17.40
N GLY A 180 1.42 6.69 -17.50
CA GLY A 180 0.96 8.05 -17.79
C GLY A 180 0.35 8.83 -16.61
N GLU A 181 0.12 8.21 -15.45
CA GLU A 181 -0.47 8.88 -14.28
C GLU A 181 0.55 9.68 -13.46
N ARG A 182 1.05 10.77 -14.04
CA ARG A 182 2.08 11.62 -13.41
C ARG A 182 1.67 12.15 -12.03
N ASN A 183 0.41 12.53 -11.85
CA ASN A 183 -0.07 13.06 -10.57
C ASN A 183 -0.06 12.01 -9.47
N TYR A 184 -0.41 10.77 -9.79
CA TYR A 184 -0.42 9.67 -8.83
C TYR A 184 1.01 9.32 -8.38
N LYS A 185 1.94 9.25 -9.34
CA LYS A 185 3.37 9.09 -9.04
C LYS A 185 3.91 10.21 -8.16
N LEU A 186 3.54 11.46 -8.44
CA LEU A 186 3.92 12.62 -7.65
C LEU A 186 3.37 12.53 -6.21
N LEU A 187 2.12 12.07 -6.05
CA LEU A 187 1.50 11.84 -4.74
C LEU A 187 2.29 10.82 -3.91
N LEU A 188 2.66 9.67 -4.49
CA LEU A 188 3.47 8.67 -3.78
C LEU A 188 4.88 9.19 -3.44
N SER A 189 5.51 9.94 -4.36
CA SER A 189 6.79 10.59 -4.08
C SER A 189 6.67 11.61 -2.94
N ASN A 190 5.55 12.32 -2.86
CA ASN A 190 5.29 13.26 -1.76
C ASN A 190 5.11 12.57 -0.43
N LEU A 191 4.33 11.49 -0.37
CA LEU A 191 4.19 10.69 0.84
C LEU A 191 5.55 10.20 1.36
N ARG A 192 6.45 9.77 0.46
CA ARG A 192 7.83 9.43 0.82
C ARG A 192 8.57 10.62 1.43
N ASN A 193 8.47 11.79 0.80
CA ASN A 193 9.13 13.00 1.27
C ASN A 193 8.60 13.42 2.66
N VAL A 194 7.29 13.35 2.91
CA VAL A 194 6.68 13.58 4.24
C VAL A 194 7.30 12.65 5.29
N ARG A 195 7.45 11.36 4.97
CA ARG A 195 8.09 10.39 5.87
C ARG A 195 9.56 10.70 6.10
N ASN A 196 10.31 11.05 5.05
CA ASN A 196 11.74 11.36 5.16
C ASN A 196 12.01 12.67 5.93
N GLU A 197 11.10 13.64 5.84
CA GLU A 197 11.19 14.90 6.58
C GLU A 197 10.73 14.80 8.04
N GLY A 198 10.40 13.60 8.53
CA GLY A 198 10.06 13.37 9.94
C GLY A 198 11.12 13.71 10.97
N ALA A 199 12.33 14.07 10.53
CA ALA A 199 13.36 14.70 11.37
C ALA A 199 13.11 16.21 11.64
N HIS A 200 12.25 16.88 10.86
CA HIS A 200 12.03 18.33 10.87
C HIS A 200 10.55 18.71 11.11
N ARG A 201 9.82 17.92 11.93
CA ARG A 201 8.38 18.09 12.27
C ARG A 201 7.94 19.55 12.52
N CYS A 202 8.81 20.40 13.08
CA CYS A 202 8.51 21.81 13.35
C CYS A 202 8.53 22.72 12.10
N MET A 203 9.35 22.47 11.07
CA MET A 203 9.60 23.46 10.01
C MET A 203 8.51 23.51 8.94
N VAL A 204 7.90 22.36 8.61
CA VAL A 204 6.81 22.31 7.61
C VAL A 204 5.54 22.97 8.16
N ILE A 205 5.27 22.84 9.45
CA ILE A 205 4.11 23.44 10.13
C ILE A 205 4.32 24.95 10.36
N GLN A 206 5.56 25.41 10.58
CA GLN A 206 5.89 26.80 10.91
C GLN A 206 6.05 27.74 9.69
N SER A 207 6.22 27.22 8.47
CA SER A 207 6.54 28.04 7.28
C SER A 207 5.32 28.69 6.60
N GLU A 208 4.39 29.26 7.36
CA GLU A 208 3.36 30.14 6.79
C GLU A 208 3.94 31.48 6.27
N ALA A 209 5.14 31.86 6.71
CA ALA A 209 5.76 33.15 6.41
C ALA A 209 6.53 33.23 5.06
N SER A 210 6.76 32.11 4.36
CA SER A 210 7.50 32.09 3.07
C SER A 210 7.05 31.01 2.09
N GLY A 211 5.85 30.45 2.32
CA GLY A 211 5.38 29.15 1.82
C GLY A 211 5.35 28.97 0.29
N ASN A 212 6.46 28.49 -0.28
CA ASN A 212 6.50 27.94 -1.64
C ASN A 212 7.28 26.61 -1.70
N THR A 213 7.30 25.86 -0.60
CA THR A 213 7.91 24.52 -0.58
C THR A 213 6.96 23.49 -1.20
N HIS A 214 7.53 22.45 -1.81
CA HIS A 214 6.77 21.38 -2.46
C HIS A 214 5.82 20.68 -1.49
N LEU A 215 6.24 20.48 -0.23
CA LEU A 215 5.42 19.86 0.80
C LEU A 215 4.32 20.77 1.31
N HIS A 216 4.56 22.07 1.50
CA HIS A 216 3.50 22.99 1.85
C HIS A 216 2.35 22.95 0.82
N ASN A 217 2.69 22.90 -0.48
CA ASN A 217 1.71 22.74 -1.55
C ASN A 217 0.98 21.38 -1.52
N PHE A 218 1.66 20.30 -1.12
CA PHE A 218 1.04 18.99 -0.90
C PHE A 218 0.03 19.02 0.25
N PHE A 219 0.42 19.56 1.42
CA PHE A 219 -0.46 19.70 2.59
C PHE A 219 -1.67 20.62 2.34
N ARG A 220 -1.59 21.53 1.38
CA ARG A 220 -2.72 22.40 0.98
C ARG A 220 -3.69 21.72 0.02
N LYS A 221 -3.22 20.76 -0.79
CA LYS A 221 -4.01 20.12 -1.85
C LYS A 221 -4.63 18.80 -1.41
N GLU A 222 -3.85 18.02 -0.67
CA GLU A 222 -4.25 16.69 -0.23
C GLU A 222 -4.90 16.73 1.16
N ASN A 223 -5.71 15.71 1.43
CA ASN A 223 -6.40 15.49 2.69
C ASN A 223 -6.49 13.99 3.00
N PHE A 224 -6.97 13.64 4.19
CA PHE A 224 -7.12 12.25 4.62
C PHE A 224 -7.80 11.36 3.57
N ASN A 225 -8.88 11.83 2.94
CA ASN A 225 -9.65 11.04 1.98
C ASN A 225 -8.88 10.82 0.66
N SER A 226 -8.22 11.84 0.13
CA SER A 226 -7.40 11.72 -1.08
C SER A 226 -6.29 10.67 -0.92
N ILE A 227 -5.62 10.64 0.24
CA ILE A 227 -4.59 9.66 0.55
C ILE A 227 -5.19 8.25 0.70
N ARG A 228 -6.35 8.10 1.37
CA ARG A 228 -7.06 6.80 1.44
C ARG A 228 -7.38 6.26 0.05
N ILE A 229 -7.97 7.09 -0.81
CA ILE A 229 -8.33 6.70 -2.17
C ILE A 229 -7.09 6.24 -2.94
N ALA A 230 -5.97 6.97 -2.81
CA ALA A 230 -4.72 6.59 -3.43
C ALA A 230 -4.20 5.23 -2.94
N LEU A 231 -4.23 4.97 -1.62
CA LEU A 231 -3.78 3.68 -1.09
C LEU A 231 -4.70 2.52 -1.49
N ILE A 232 -6.02 2.73 -1.52
CA ILE A 232 -6.97 1.72 -2.00
C ILE A 232 -6.69 1.39 -3.47
N LYS A 233 -6.47 2.43 -4.29
CA LYS A 233 -6.08 2.27 -5.70
C LYS A 233 -4.80 1.46 -5.84
N LEU A 234 -3.77 1.76 -5.03
CA LEU A 234 -2.51 1.01 -5.02
C LEU A 234 -2.75 -0.47 -4.71
N CYS A 235 -3.49 -0.76 -3.63
CA CYS A 235 -3.68 -2.12 -3.15
C CYS A 235 -4.52 -2.95 -4.13
N ASN A 236 -5.54 -2.36 -4.75
CA ASN A 236 -6.35 -3.04 -5.75
C ASN A 236 -5.54 -3.37 -7.01
N ALA A 237 -4.74 -2.42 -7.52
CA ALA A 237 -3.88 -2.68 -8.67
C ALA A 237 -2.84 -3.78 -8.35
N ILE A 238 -2.22 -3.74 -7.17
CA ILE A 238 -1.29 -4.80 -6.76
C ILE A 238 -2.01 -6.15 -6.64
N LYS A 239 -3.20 -6.19 -6.03
CA LYS A 239 -4.01 -7.42 -5.92
C LYS A 239 -4.31 -8.05 -7.29
N GLU A 240 -4.56 -7.23 -8.30
CA GLU A 240 -4.88 -7.69 -9.66
C GLU A 240 -3.65 -8.23 -10.42
N HIS A 241 -2.47 -7.67 -10.15
CA HIS A 241 -1.23 -7.92 -10.92
C HIS A 241 -0.17 -8.76 -10.19
N ILE A 242 -0.31 -9.01 -8.88
CA ILE A 242 0.69 -9.75 -8.11
C ILE A 242 0.84 -11.19 -8.64
N GLY A 243 2.10 -11.64 -8.72
CA GLY A 243 2.43 -12.98 -9.23
C GLY A 243 2.31 -13.12 -10.75
N LYS A 244 2.06 -12.02 -11.47
CA LYS A 244 2.02 -11.98 -12.94
C LYS A 244 3.21 -11.15 -13.44
N PRO A 245 4.43 -11.73 -13.51
CA PRO A 245 5.58 -11.01 -14.03
C PRO A 245 5.37 -10.66 -15.50
N ILE A 246 5.89 -9.49 -15.87
CA ILE A 246 6.07 -9.12 -17.27
C ILE A 246 6.97 -10.17 -17.91
N LYS A 247 6.52 -10.75 -19.02
CA LYS A 247 7.28 -11.79 -19.72
C LYS A 247 8.45 -11.16 -20.43
N ILE A 248 9.66 -11.66 -20.15
CA ILE A 248 10.89 -11.24 -20.80
C ILE A 248 11.35 -12.40 -21.69
N GLU A 249 11.40 -12.17 -22.99
CA GLU A 249 11.73 -13.20 -23.98
C GLU A 249 12.83 -12.70 -24.93
N ASN A 250 13.81 -13.57 -25.21
CA ASN A 250 14.79 -13.32 -26.26
C ASN A 250 14.36 -14.11 -27.49
N VAL A 251 14.10 -13.42 -28.59
CA VAL A 251 13.61 -14.04 -29.83
C VAL A 251 14.57 -13.72 -30.96
N SER A 252 14.88 -14.73 -31.79
CA SER A 252 15.60 -14.53 -33.04
C SER A 252 14.65 -13.92 -34.08
N ALA A 253 15.08 -12.86 -34.73
CA ALA A 253 14.32 -12.16 -35.75
C ALA A 253 15.17 -11.88 -36.98
N ILE A 254 14.54 -11.84 -38.15
CA ILE A 254 15.20 -11.51 -39.41
C ILE A 254 14.85 -10.07 -39.79
N VAL A 255 15.84 -9.28 -40.18
CA VAL A 255 15.60 -7.93 -40.73
C VAL A 255 14.99 -8.09 -42.13
N VAL A 256 13.71 -7.75 -42.28
CA VAL A 256 12.98 -7.96 -43.56
C VAL A 256 12.86 -6.71 -44.41
N SER A 257 13.05 -5.52 -43.83
CA SER A 257 13.03 -4.28 -44.61
C SER A 257 13.65 -3.11 -43.86
N LYS A 258 14.49 -2.35 -44.57
CA LYS A 258 15.12 -1.11 -44.08
C LYS A 258 14.68 0.08 -44.92
N LEU A 259 14.01 1.03 -44.27
CA LEU A 259 13.62 2.32 -44.83
C LEU A 259 14.39 3.46 -44.14
N PRO A 260 14.50 4.65 -44.76
CA PRO A 260 15.21 5.79 -44.16
C PRO A 260 14.75 6.15 -42.73
N GLY A 261 13.46 5.95 -42.41
CA GLY A 261 12.86 6.25 -41.11
C GLY A 261 12.25 5.06 -40.37
N ALA A 262 12.45 3.81 -40.83
CA ALA A 262 11.87 2.64 -40.20
C ALA A 262 12.69 1.38 -40.50
N CYS A 263 12.71 0.43 -39.57
CA CYS A 263 13.24 -0.90 -39.79
C CYS A 263 12.18 -1.92 -39.37
N PHE A 264 12.00 -2.97 -40.18
CA PHE A 264 11.03 -4.02 -39.93
C PHE A 264 11.74 -5.36 -39.76
N VAL A 265 11.22 -6.13 -38.82
CA VAL A 265 11.72 -7.45 -38.44
C VAL A 265 10.60 -8.47 -38.49
N GLU A 266 10.95 -9.71 -38.79
CA GLU A 266 10.04 -10.85 -38.75
C GLU A 266 10.53 -11.86 -37.72
N PHE A 267 9.63 -12.28 -36.84
CA PHE A 267 9.84 -13.28 -35.80
C PHE A 267 8.49 -13.86 -35.39
N ASP A 268 8.43 -15.10 -34.91
CA ASP A 268 7.18 -15.78 -34.51
C ASP A 268 6.04 -15.62 -35.54
N ASP A 269 6.36 -15.76 -36.83
CA ASP A 269 5.44 -15.59 -37.96
C ASP A 269 4.72 -14.22 -38.02
N ARG A 270 5.26 -13.19 -37.36
CA ARG A 270 4.75 -11.83 -37.39
C ARG A 270 5.81 -10.82 -37.81
N ARG A 271 5.39 -9.83 -38.59
CA ARG A 271 6.22 -8.68 -38.96
C ARG A 271 5.93 -7.49 -38.03
N SER A 272 6.98 -6.95 -37.43
CA SER A 272 6.88 -5.81 -36.50
C SER A 272 7.84 -4.69 -36.90
N LYS A 273 7.45 -3.44 -36.61
CA LYS A 273 8.33 -2.28 -36.74
C LYS A 273 9.22 -2.19 -35.50
N ILE A 274 10.53 -1.99 -35.69
CA ILE A 274 11.44 -1.67 -34.58
C ILE A 274 11.08 -0.29 -34.01
N PRO A 275 10.99 -0.13 -32.68
CA PRO A 275 10.77 1.16 -32.03
C PRO A 275 11.76 2.23 -32.47
N ASP A 276 11.28 3.48 -32.58
CA ASP A 276 12.08 4.59 -33.08
C ASP A 276 13.37 4.83 -32.27
N ALA A 277 13.33 4.55 -30.97
CA ALA A 277 14.48 4.64 -30.06
C ALA A 277 15.62 3.68 -30.43
N LEU A 278 15.30 2.53 -31.04
CA LEU A 278 16.27 1.48 -31.40
C LEU A 278 16.72 1.59 -32.86
N LEU A 279 16.13 2.49 -33.66
CA LEU A 279 16.44 2.62 -35.09
C LEU A 279 17.92 2.91 -35.36
N LYS A 280 18.61 3.62 -34.47
CA LYS A 280 20.03 3.90 -34.63
C LYS A 280 20.86 2.61 -34.63
N ILE A 281 20.52 1.66 -33.76
CA ILE A 281 21.17 0.35 -33.67
C ILE A 281 20.69 -0.53 -34.83
N ALA A 282 19.38 -0.60 -35.08
CA ALA A 282 18.83 -1.41 -36.16
C ALA A 282 19.42 -1.07 -37.54
N LYS A 283 19.79 0.19 -37.78
CA LYS A 283 20.40 0.63 -39.04
C LYS A 283 21.81 0.08 -39.30
N THR A 284 22.47 -0.50 -38.29
CA THR A 284 23.78 -1.15 -38.50
C THR A 284 23.68 -2.54 -39.12
N TYR A 285 22.46 -3.09 -39.20
CA TYR A 285 22.17 -4.37 -39.82
C TYR A 285 21.64 -4.20 -41.25
N GLU A 286 21.84 -5.22 -42.07
CA GLU A 286 21.35 -5.31 -43.45
C GLU A 286 20.09 -6.17 -43.55
N GLU A 287 19.36 -6.04 -44.66
CA GLU A 287 18.21 -6.90 -44.93
C GLU A 287 18.67 -8.36 -45.10
N GLY A 288 18.00 -9.27 -44.40
CA GLY A 288 18.36 -10.68 -44.30
C GLY A 288 19.22 -11.03 -43.07
N ASP A 289 19.70 -10.05 -42.30
CA ASP A 289 20.48 -10.32 -41.10
C ASP A 289 19.61 -10.94 -39.98
N ASP A 290 20.16 -11.94 -39.31
CA ASP A 290 19.63 -12.49 -38.05
C ASP A 290 20.04 -11.58 -36.88
N ILE A 291 19.05 -11.11 -36.12
CA ILE A 291 19.23 -10.33 -34.91
C ILE A 291 18.50 -10.97 -33.74
N LYS A 292 18.94 -10.69 -32.51
CA LYS A 292 18.21 -11.07 -31.31
C LYS A 292 17.45 -9.88 -30.76
N LEU A 293 16.15 -10.04 -30.57
CA LEU A 293 15.27 -9.06 -29.97
C LEU A 293 14.98 -9.44 -28.53
N LEU A 294 14.93 -8.43 -27.68
CA LEU A 294 14.39 -8.56 -26.33
C LEU A 294 12.95 -8.06 -26.36
N LEU A 295 12.02 -8.92 -25.97
CA LEU A 295 10.60 -8.63 -25.88
C LEU A 295 10.17 -8.51 -24.42
N MET A 296 9.32 -7.53 -24.12
CA MET A 296 8.62 -7.38 -22.84
C MET A 296 7.12 -7.38 -23.10
N ASP A 297 6.41 -8.41 -22.61
CA ASP A 297 5.00 -8.66 -22.93
C ASP A 297 4.69 -8.59 -24.45
N GLY A 298 5.64 -9.04 -25.26
CA GLY A 298 5.51 -9.09 -26.71
C GLY A 298 5.86 -7.78 -27.44
N GLU A 299 6.21 -6.71 -26.73
CA GLU A 299 6.73 -5.47 -27.33
C GLU A 299 8.26 -5.50 -27.43
N ILE A 300 8.82 -5.02 -28.55
CA ILE A 300 10.27 -4.93 -28.74
C ILE A 300 10.83 -3.83 -27.84
N THR A 301 11.74 -4.18 -26.95
CA THR A 301 12.34 -3.24 -26.00
C THR A 301 13.83 -3.04 -26.20
N ASP A 302 14.53 -4.02 -26.79
CA ASP A 302 15.95 -3.89 -27.12
C ASP A 302 16.37 -4.79 -28.29
N ILE A 303 17.55 -4.53 -28.84
CA ILE A 303 18.26 -5.38 -29.80
C ILE A 303 19.53 -5.87 -29.09
N VAL A 304 19.57 -7.17 -28.79
CA VAL A 304 20.69 -7.79 -28.06
C VAL A 304 21.77 -8.16 -29.06
N SER A 305 22.87 -7.40 -29.06
CA SER A 305 24.08 -7.68 -29.85
C SER A 305 24.89 -8.84 -29.28
#